data_AF-A3VD78-F1
#
_entry.id   AF-A3VD78-F1
#
_cell.length_a   1.000
_cell.length_b   1.000
_cell.length_c   1.000
_cell.angle_alpha   90.00
_cell.angle_beta   90.00
_cell.angle_gamma   90.00
#
_symmetry.space_group_name_H-M   'P 1'
#
loop_
_entity.id
_entity.type
_entity.pdbx_description
1 polymer ?
#
loop_
_entity_poly.entity_id
_entity_poly.type
_entity_poly.pdbx_seq_one_letter_code
_entity_poly.pdbx_strand_id
1 'polypeptide(L)'
;MVEASDQSVENGVVSADMVNAPANGWLVVHRTDSDMAPGPVVGYAPLRMGENADVAAILQEDVAPGDMLMLMIHSEEGGMSTGVFEYTLGAKEDGPIRVDENLVMKTITAQ
;
A
#
# COMPACT_ATOMS: atom_id res chain seq x y z
N MET A 1 5.02 9.94 2.97
CA MET A 1 3.80 10.54 2.37
C MET A 1 3.37 9.66 1.21
N VAL A 2 2.08 9.60 0.90
CA VAL A 2 1.55 8.93 -0.30
C VAL A 2 0.67 9.92 -1.06
N GLU A 3 0.97 10.14 -2.34
CA GLU A 3 0.18 10.93 -3.28
C GLU A 3 -0.41 9.98 -4.32
N ALA A 4 -1.74 9.92 -4.36
CA ALA A 4 -2.50 9.12 -5.30
C ALA A 4 -3.89 9.72 -5.46
N SER A 5 -4.51 9.45 -6.62
CA SER A 5 -5.84 9.91 -6.96
C SER A 5 -6.74 8.72 -7.33
N ASP A 6 -8.05 8.95 -7.32
CA ASP A 6 -9.03 8.02 -7.86
C ASP A 6 -8.70 7.72 -9.32
N GLN A 7 -8.76 6.43 -9.68
CA GLN A 7 -8.25 5.95 -10.95
C GLN A 7 -8.93 4.64 -11.34
N SER A 8 -8.91 4.33 -12.63
CA SER A 8 -9.30 2.99 -13.09
C SER A 8 -8.20 1.98 -12.75
N VAL A 9 -8.62 0.80 -12.35
CA VAL A 9 -7.74 -0.33 -11.98
C VAL A 9 -7.96 -1.54 -12.90
N GLU A 10 -8.64 -1.36 -14.03
CA GLU A 10 -8.95 -2.42 -15.01
C GLU A 10 -7.69 -3.10 -15.59
N ASN A 11 -6.55 -2.42 -15.52
CA ASN A 11 -5.25 -2.96 -15.92
C ASN A 11 -4.58 -3.86 -14.85
N GLY A 12 -5.24 -4.09 -13.71
CA GLY A 12 -4.72 -4.90 -12.62
C GLY A 12 -3.67 -4.19 -11.75
N VAL A 13 -3.67 -2.86 -11.75
CA VAL A 13 -2.66 -2.06 -11.05
C VAL A 13 -3.29 -0.86 -10.35
N VAL A 14 -2.71 -0.48 -9.22
CA VAL A 14 -3.02 0.78 -8.52
C VAL A 14 -1.76 1.63 -8.49
N SER A 15 -1.85 2.84 -9.01
CA SER A 15 -0.73 3.76 -9.10
C SER A 15 -0.74 4.81 -7.98
N ALA A 16 0.45 5.12 -7.46
CA ALA A 16 0.70 6.31 -6.66
C ALA A 16 1.69 7.22 -7.42
N ASP A 17 1.33 8.49 -7.58
CA ASP A 17 2.14 9.49 -8.27
C ASP A 17 3.48 9.68 -7.54
N MET A 18 3.42 9.72 -6.21
CA MET A 18 4.59 9.82 -5.35
C MET A 18 4.42 9.06 -4.04
N VAL A 19 5.46 8.35 -3.62
CA VAL A 19 5.59 7.78 -2.29
C VAL A 19 6.93 8.19 -1.68
N ASN A 20 6.87 8.95 -0.59
CA ASN A 20 8.05 9.24 0.22
C ASN A 20 8.09 8.27 1.41
N ALA A 21 8.93 7.25 1.30
CA ALA A 21 9.06 6.16 2.25
C ALA A 21 10.21 6.45 3.25
N PRO A 22 9.96 6.38 4.57
CA PRO A 22 10.99 6.63 5.58
C PRO A 22 12.05 5.52 5.68
N ALA A 23 11.77 4.33 5.12
CA ALA A 23 12.67 3.19 5.03
C ALA A 23 12.38 2.38 3.75
N ASN A 24 13.23 1.40 3.45
CA ASN A 24 12.88 0.39 2.45
C ASN A 24 11.67 -0.41 2.92
N GLY A 25 10.81 -0.80 1.98
CA GLY A 25 9.55 -1.41 2.33
C GLY A 25 8.63 -1.59 1.16
N TRP A 26 7.34 -1.40 1.43
CA TRP A 26 6.28 -1.76 0.50
C TRP A 26 5.19 -0.70 0.49
N LEU A 27 4.69 -0.39 -0.71
CA LEU A 27 3.38 0.23 -0.88
C LEU A 27 2.37 -0.91 -0.87
N VAL A 28 1.55 -0.99 0.17
CA VAL A 28 0.56 -2.04 0.34
C VAL A 28 -0.82 -1.46 0.07
N VAL A 29 -1.60 -2.16 -0.74
CA VAL A 29 -2.97 -1.77 -1.07
C VAL A 29 -3.92 -2.65 -0.26
N HIS A 30 -4.60 -2.05 0.71
CA HIS A 30 -5.68 -2.67 1.45
C HIS A 30 -7.03 -2.32 0.83
N ARG A 31 -7.97 -3.26 0.84
CA ARG A 31 -9.39 -2.91 0.70
C ARG A 31 -9.84 -2.20 1.97
N THR A 32 -10.65 -1.15 1.86
CA THR A 32 -11.19 -0.40 3.01
C THR A 32 -12.62 0.04 2.73
N ASP A 33 -13.23 0.74 3.67
CA ASP A 33 -14.60 1.23 3.60
C ASP A 33 -14.74 2.58 4.36
N SER A 34 -15.97 2.98 4.68
CA SER A 34 -16.27 4.21 5.40
C SER A 34 -15.66 4.29 6.80
N ASP A 35 -15.30 3.16 7.41
CA ASP A 35 -14.68 3.11 8.74
C ASP A 35 -13.17 3.38 8.67
N MET A 36 -12.60 3.49 7.46
CA MET A 36 -11.19 3.82 7.20
C MET A 36 -10.23 2.85 7.90
N ALA A 37 -10.67 1.60 8.11
CA ALA A 37 -9.86 0.53 8.66
C ALA A 37 -9.18 -0.26 7.53
N PRO A 38 -7.91 -0.67 7.67
CA PRO A 38 -7.26 -1.53 6.69
C PRO A 38 -7.87 -2.93 6.72
N GLY A 39 -8.47 -3.34 5.61
CA GLY A 39 -8.98 -4.69 5.38
C GLY A 39 -7.92 -5.62 4.77
N PRO A 40 -8.34 -6.63 3.99
CA PRO A 40 -7.42 -7.53 3.29
C PRO A 40 -6.47 -6.79 2.34
N VAL A 41 -5.25 -7.30 2.18
CA VAL A 41 -4.30 -6.81 1.19
C VAL A 41 -4.70 -7.34 -0.19
N VAL A 42 -4.89 -6.45 -1.14
CA VAL A 42 -5.26 -6.78 -2.52
C VAL A 42 -4.15 -6.46 -3.53
N GLY A 43 -3.04 -5.85 -3.11
CA GLY A 43 -1.90 -5.59 -3.98
C GLY A 43 -0.72 -4.97 -3.23
N TYR A 44 0.45 -4.96 -3.88
CA TYR A 44 1.64 -4.31 -3.32
C TYR A 44 2.70 -3.96 -4.38
N ALA A 45 3.62 -3.07 -4.02
CA ALA A 45 4.84 -2.76 -4.76
C ALA A 45 6.02 -2.51 -3.81
N PRO A 46 7.26 -2.85 -4.21
CA PRO A 46 8.44 -2.51 -3.43
C PRO A 46 8.70 -0.99 -3.44
N LEU A 47 9.21 -0.48 -2.32
CA LEU A 47 9.63 0.90 -2.12
C LEU A 47 11.08 0.95 -1.65
N ARG A 48 11.82 1.93 -2.15
CA ARG A 48 13.11 2.32 -1.58
C ARG A 48 12.90 3.46 -0.59
N MET A 49 13.76 3.55 0.41
CA MET A 49 13.84 4.72 1.28
C MET A 49 13.99 6.00 0.44
N GLY A 50 13.23 7.04 0.81
CA GLY A 50 13.15 8.31 0.11
C GLY A 50 11.99 8.37 -0.88
N GLU A 51 12.16 9.17 -1.93
CA GLU A 51 11.13 9.42 -2.93
C GLU A 51 11.08 8.31 -3.98
N ASN A 52 9.87 7.81 -4.24
CA ASN A 52 9.54 6.86 -5.28
C ASN A 52 8.45 7.52 -6.14
N ALA A 53 8.74 7.74 -7.42
CA ALA A 53 7.79 8.27 -8.40
C ALA A 53 7.14 7.13 -9.18
N ASP A 54 5.91 7.35 -9.64
CA ASP A 54 5.18 6.43 -10.52
C ASP A 54 5.12 4.98 -9.99
N VAL A 55 4.79 4.84 -8.70
CA VAL A 55 4.77 3.53 -8.04
C VAL A 55 3.53 2.76 -8.48
N ALA A 56 3.73 1.60 -9.07
CA ALA A 56 2.69 0.73 -9.61
C ALA A 56 2.53 -0.53 -8.73
N ALA A 57 1.53 -0.54 -7.85
CA ALA A 57 1.19 -1.69 -7.02
C ALA A 57 0.37 -2.70 -7.82
N ILE A 58 0.90 -3.91 -7.96
CA ILE A 58 0.25 -4.99 -8.72
C ILE A 58 -0.87 -5.58 -7.84
N LEU A 59 -2.08 -5.61 -8.39
CA LEU A 59 -3.21 -6.26 -7.73
C LEU A 59 -3.07 -7.78 -7.82
N GLN A 60 -3.30 -8.45 -6.69
CA GLN A 60 -3.29 -9.90 -6.55
C GLN A 60 -4.71 -10.49 -6.49
N GLU A 61 -5.72 -9.62 -6.38
CA GLU A 61 -7.13 -9.95 -6.39
C GLU A 61 -7.90 -8.96 -7.26
N ASP A 62 -9.07 -9.37 -7.75
CA ASP A 62 -9.94 -8.47 -8.50
C ASP A 62 -10.47 -7.34 -7.60
N VAL A 63 -10.46 -6.13 -8.15
CA VAL A 63 -11.02 -4.92 -7.53
C VAL A 63 -12.11 -4.38 -8.45
N ALA A 64 -13.28 -4.09 -7.88
CA ALA A 64 -14.41 -3.58 -8.63
C ALA A 64 -14.41 -2.04 -8.66
N PRO A 65 -14.94 -1.43 -9.74
CA PRO A 65 -15.28 -0.01 -9.72
C PRO A 65 -16.14 0.35 -8.50
N GLY A 66 -15.78 1.45 -7.82
CA GLY A 66 -16.39 1.91 -6.59
C GLY A 66 -15.76 1.35 -5.30
N ASP A 67 -14.89 0.34 -5.38
CA ASP A 67 -14.15 -0.14 -4.20
C ASP A 67 -13.25 0.97 -3.65
N MET A 68 -13.23 1.10 -2.33
CA MET A 68 -12.31 1.99 -1.63
C MET A 68 -11.02 1.23 -1.30
N LEU A 69 -9.89 1.83 -1.66
CA LEU A 69 -8.57 1.28 -1.44
C LEU A 69 -7.76 2.20 -0.54
N MET A 70 -6.97 1.60 0.35
CA MET A 70 -6.04 2.28 1.24
C MET A 70 -4.62 1.89 0.87
N LEU A 71 -3.88 2.83 0.32
CA LEU A 71 -2.46 2.72 0.01
C LEU A 71 -1.69 3.09 1.28
N MET A 72 -0.96 2.13 1.85
CA MET A 72 -0.25 2.29 3.12
C MET A 72 1.21 1.90 2.97
N ILE A 73 2.11 2.65 3.59
CA ILE A 73 3.53 2.31 3.61
C ILE A 73 3.80 1.29 4.71
N HIS A 74 4.38 0.16 4.32
CA HIS A 74 4.89 -0.88 5.21
C HIS A 74 6.42 -0.91 5.15
N SER A 75 7.08 -1.31 6.22
CA SER A 75 8.52 -1.58 6.23
C SER A 75 8.82 -2.97 5.68
N GLU A 76 10.07 -3.23 5.30
CA GLU A 76 10.60 -4.58 5.03
C GLU A 76 11.24 -5.21 6.29
N GLU A 77 10.88 -4.72 7.49
CA GLU A 77 11.49 -5.18 8.73
C GLU A 77 10.74 -6.38 9.31
N GLY A 78 11.49 -7.35 9.84
CA GLY A 78 10.94 -8.53 10.48
C GLY A 78 10.58 -9.67 9.53
N GLY A 79 10.56 -9.44 8.21
CA GLY A 79 10.45 -10.51 7.21
C GLY A 79 11.55 -11.56 7.34
N MET A 80 11.22 -12.79 6.94
CA MET A 80 12.13 -13.93 6.88
C MET A 80 13.00 -13.88 5.61
N SER A 81 12.53 -13.21 4.56
CA SER A 81 13.21 -13.14 3.25
C SER A 81 13.24 -11.71 2.70
N THR A 82 14.45 -11.18 2.46
CA THR A 82 14.64 -9.89 1.79
C THR A 82 14.06 -9.90 0.37
N GLY A 83 13.30 -8.88 0.02
CA GLY A 83 12.66 -8.69 -1.28
C GLY A 83 11.38 -9.49 -1.47
N VAL A 84 10.83 -10.10 -0.41
CA VAL A 84 9.55 -10.80 -0.43
C VAL A 84 8.62 -10.12 0.56
N PHE A 85 7.46 -9.68 0.09
CA PHE A 85 6.45 -9.10 0.96
C PHE A 85 5.78 -10.20 1.80
N GLU A 86 5.99 -10.16 3.11
CA GLU A 86 5.53 -11.18 4.06
C GLU A 86 4.58 -10.57 5.10
N TYR A 87 3.40 -10.11 4.64
CA TYR A 87 2.36 -9.60 5.52
C TYR A 87 1.15 -10.52 5.61
N THR A 88 0.73 -10.81 6.84
CA THR A 88 -0.60 -11.35 7.15
C THR A 88 -1.31 -10.38 8.09
N LEU A 89 -2.65 -10.36 8.09
CA LEU A 89 -3.43 -9.48 8.97
C LEU A 89 -3.04 -9.74 10.44
N GLY A 90 -2.31 -8.80 11.06
CA GLY A 90 -1.82 -8.89 12.43
C GLY A 90 -0.38 -9.41 12.59
N ALA A 91 0.36 -9.63 11.49
CA ALA A 91 1.79 -9.92 11.51
C ALA A 91 2.59 -8.76 12.08
N LYS A 92 3.73 -9.08 12.71
CA LYS A 92 4.74 -8.08 13.10
C LYS A 92 5.70 -7.79 11.97
N GLU A 93 5.87 -8.78 11.11
CA GLU A 93 6.70 -8.81 9.92
C GLU A 93 6.06 -7.93 8.84
N ASP A 94 6.89 -7.13 8.18
CA ASP A 94 6.50 -6.16 7.16
C ASP A 94 5.31 -5.28 7.58
N GLY A 95 5.33 -4.83 8.84
CA GLY A 95 4.26 -4.04 9.43
C GLY A 95 4.16 -2.61 8.89
N PRO A 96 3.04 -1.92 9.15
CA PRO A 96 2.83 -0.55 8.69
C PRO A 96 3.76 0.43 9.40
N ILE A 97 4.33 1.38 8.64
CA ILE A 97 5.20 2.41 9.20
C ILE A 97 4.35 3.52 9.83
N ARG A 98 4.77 3.94 11.03
CA ARG A 98 4.21 5.08 11.75
C ARG A 98 5.21 6.23 11.84
N VAL A 99 4.77 7.43 11.47
CA VAL A 99 5.50 8.68 11.66
C VAL A 99 4.70 9.52 12.63
N ASP A 100 5.32 9.93 13.74
CA ASP A 100 4.64 10.64 14.83
C ASP A 100 3.35 9.92 15.27
N GLU A 101 3.44 8.60 15.46
CA GLU A 101 2.36 7.66 15.82
C GLU A 101 1.26 7.45 14.75
N ASN A 102 1.28 8.24 13.67
CA ASN A 102 0.29 8.18 12.59
C ASN A 102 0.71 7.26 11.44
N LEU A 103 -0.26 6.56 10.85
CA LEU A 103 -0.05 5.78 9.64
C LEU A 103 0.25 6.69 8.45
N VAL A 104 1.22 6.30 7.63
CA VAL A 104 1.49 6.98 6.37
C VAL A 104 0.68 6.31 5.26
N MET A 105 -0.46 6.91 4.92
CA MET A 105 -1.42 6.31 4.00
C MET A 105 -2.20 7.34 3.18
N LYS A 106 -2.86 6.86 2.12
CA LYS A 106 -3.79 7.60 1.28
C LYS A 106 -4.91 6.66 0.84
N THR A 107 -6.15 7.14 0.84
CA THR A 107 -7.28 6.42 0.27
C THR A 107 -7.62 6.93 -1.12
N ILE A 108 -8.08 6.01 -1.97
CA ILE A 108 -8.61 6.28 -3.31
C ILE A 108 -9.88 5.44 -3.54
N THR A 109 -10.67 5.83 -4.53
CA THR A 109 -11.76 5.03 -5.08
C THR A 109 -11.37 4.52 -6.46
N ALA A 110 -11.54 3.21 -6.68
CA ALA A 110 -11.40 2.60 -8.00
C ALA A 110 -12.52 3.08 -8.93
N GLN A 111 -12.18 3.45 -10.17
CA GLN A 111 -13.12 3.95 -11.19
C GLN A 111 -13.44 2.92 -12.27
#